data_AF-A0A925QKF5-F1
#
_entry.id   AF-A0A925QKF5-F1
#
_cell.length_a   1.000
_cell.length_b   1.000
_cell.length_c   1.000
_cell.angle_alpha   90.00
_cell.angle_beta   90.00
_cell.angle_gamma   90.00
#
_symmetry.space_group_name_H-M   'P 1'
#
loop_
_entity.id
_entity.type
_entity.pdbx_description
1 polymer ?
#
loop_
_entity_poly.entity_id
_entity_poly.type
_entity_poly.pdbx_seq_one_letter_code
_entity_poly.pdbx_strand_id
1 'polypeptide(L)'
;MYTVSLLTTKADCTALLNIANREKDAMLYKRTGLQRQSQTATLTSMEIEASLAAVEAEISALQAILNTLPPGPTYEENQVRKTKAEYKKFLLEQRRGNYGPIALVEKEYDIAIIEQGIVETDAFIAELTVRRDALPI
;
A
#
# COMPACT_ATOMS: atom_id res chain seq x y z
N MET A 1 29.03 -0.87 7.72
CA MET A 1 30.37 -1.47 7.84
C MET A 1 30.31 -2.57 8.88
N TYR A 2 30.46 -3.81 8.43
CA TYR A 2 30.29 -5.01 9.25
C TYR A 2 31.65 -5.55 9.70
N THR A 3 31.69 -6.26 10.84
CA THR A 3 32.92 -6.88 11.35
C THR A 3 33.26 -8.17 10.60
N VAL A 4 33.30 -8.13 9.26
CA VAL A 4 33.60 -9.28 8.39
C VAL A 4 35.03 -9.80 8.56
N SER A 5 35.90 -9.04 9.24
CA SER A 5 37.25 -9.48 9.61
C SER A 5 37.25 -10.75 10.47
N LEU A 6 36.18 -11.00 11.24
CA LEU A 6 36.03 -12.22 12.06
C LEU A 6 35.79 -13.49 11.24
N LEU A 7 35.39 -13.37 9.98
CA LEU A 7 35.22 -14.51 9.09
C LEU A 7 36.58 -14.97 8.59
N THR A 8 37.06 -16.10 9.06
CA THR A 8 38.42 -16.60 8.75
C THR A 8 38.43 -17.64 7.63
N THR A 9 37.28 -18.18 7.25
CA THR A 9 37.19 -19.20 6.19
C THR A 9 36.31 -18.75 5.03
N LYS A 10 36.64 -19.22 3.81
CA LYS A 10 35.80 -19.00 2.62
C LYS A 10 34.43 -19.65 2.78
N ALA A 11 34.34 -20.76 3.51
CA ALA A 11 33.09 -21.45 3.79
C ALA A 11 32.14 -20.57 4.61
N ASP A 12 32.62 -19.89 5.67
CA ASP A 12 31.78 -19.01 6.49
C ASP A 12 31.26 -17.82 5.69
N CYS A 13 32.13 -17.21 4.88
CA CYS A 13 31.73 -16.11 3.98
C CYS A 13 30.67 -16.58 2.98
N THR A 14 30.85 -17.77 2.41
CA THR A 14 29.91 -18.35 1.43
C THR A 14 28.56 -18.69 2.08
N ALA A 15 28.57 -19.20 3.31
CA ALA A 15 27.34 -19.46 4.06
C ALA A 15 26.54 -18.16 4.30
N LEU A 16 27.21 -17.08 4.74
CA LEU A 16 26.58 -15.78 4.93
C LEU A 16 26.11 -15.16 3.61
N LEU A 17 26.88 -15.28 2.53
CA LEU A 17 26.47 -14.85 1.19
C LEU A 17 25.18 -15.57 0.76
N ASN A 18 25.06 -16.88 0.99
CA ASN A 18 23.85 -17.64 0.65
C ASN A 18 22.65 -17.15 1.46
N ILE A 19 22.84 -16.85 2.75
CA ILE A 19 21.78 -16.28 3.61
C ILE A 19 21.35 -14.91 3.09
N ALA A 20 22.30 -14.01 2.85
CA ALA A 20 22.02 -12.66 2.38
C ALA A 20 21.33 -12.64 1.01
N ASN A 21 21.76 -13.48 0.07
CA ASN A 21 21.09 -13.60 -1.23
C ASN A 21 19.65 -14.13 -1.10
N ARG A 22 19.42 -15.13 -0.22
CA ARG A 22 18.07 -15.63 0.04
C ARG A 22 17.15 -14.57 0.65
N GLU A 23 17.68 -13.77 1.59
CA GLU A 23 16.93 -12.65 2.19
C GLU A 23 16.62 -11.57 1.15
N LYS A 24 17.59 -11.23 0.29
CA LYS A 24 17.39 -10.32 -0.84
C LYS A 24 16.27 -10.81 -1.77
N ASP A 25 16.28 -12.09 -2.13
CA ASP A 25 15.24 -12.68 -2.99
C ASP A 25 13.85 -12.60 -2.34
N ALA A 26 13.75 -12.86 -1.04
CA ALA A 26 12.50 -12.70 -0.30
C ALA A 26 12.02 -11.25 -0.27
N MET A 27 12.92 -10.29 -0.08
CA MET A 27 12.61 -8.86 -0.15
C MET A 27 12.14 -8.44 -1.54
N LEU A 28 12.81 -8.89 -2.61
CA LEU A 28 12.42 -8.62 -4.00
C LEU A 28 11.03 -9.17 -4.32
N TYR A 29 10.73 -10.38 -3.85
CA TYR A 29 9.40 -10.97 -3.99
C TYR A 29 8.34 -10.14 -3.27
N LYS A 30 8.59 -9.76 -2.01
CA LYS A 30 7.67 -8.92 -1.22
C LYS A 30 7.43 -7.57 -1.88
N ARG A 31 8.49 -6.90 -2.35
CA ARG A 31 8.42 -5.62 -3.08
C ARG A 31 7.51 -5.73 -4.30
N THR A 32 7.71 -6.77 -5.11
CA THR A 32 6.91 -7.00 -6.32
C THR A 32 5.42 -7.19 -5.98
N GLY A 33 5.13 -7.92 -4.90
CA GLY A 33 3.77 -8.09 -4.40
C GLY A 33 3.11 -6.77 -4.01
N LEU A 34 3.83 -5.92 -3.26
CA LEU A 34 3.33 -4.60 -2.84
C LEU A 34 3.16 -3.63 -4.01
N GLN A 35 4.08 -3.63 -4.99
CA GLN A 35 3.96 -2.80 -6.20
C GLN A 35 2.68 -3.11 -6.98
N ARG A 36 2.36 -4.41 -7.14
CA ARG A 36 1.10 -4.83 -7.79
C ARG A 36 -0.12 -4.38 -7.00
N GLN A 37 -0.08 -4.49 -5.67
CA GLN A 37 -1.19 -4.04 -4.82
C GLN A 37 -1.36 -2.51 -4.85
N SER A 38 -0.26 -1.76 -4.88
CA SER A 38 -0.27 -0.30 -5.00
C SER A 38 -0.94 0.14 -6.31
N GLN A 39 -0.56 -0.45 -7.44
CA GLN A 39 -1.16 -0.13 -8.74
C GLN A 39 -2.68 -0.37 -8.78
N THR A 40 -3.15 -1.49 -8.21
CA THR A 40 -4.58 -1.77 -8.09
C THR A 40 -5.30 -0.83 -7.12
N ALA A 41 -4.63 -0.47 -6.01
CA ALA A 41 -5.18 0.45 -5.01
C ALA A 41 -5.37 1.86 -5.59
N THR A 42 -4.46 2.34 -6.44
CA THR A 42 -4.60 3.65 -7.10
C THR A 42 -5.87 3.72 -7.95
N LEU A 43 -6.12 2.72 -8.80
CA LEU A 43 -7.33 2.66 -9.63
C LEU A 43 -8.60 2.59 -8.76
N THR A 44 -8.58 1.74 -7.74
CA THR A 44 -9.71 1.58 -6.82
C THR A 44 -9.99 2.85 -6.02
N SER A 45 -8.94 3.57 -5.59
CA SER A 45 -9.06 4.84 -4.88
C SER A 45 -9.73 5.90 -5.74
N MET A 46 -9.33 6.02 -7.01
CA MET A 46 -9.95 6.96 -7.95
C MET A 46 -11.44 6.64 -8.17
N GLU A 47 -11.80 5.36 -8.30
CA GLU A 47 -13.20 4.94 -8.44
C GLU A 47 -14.03 5.26 -7.18
N ILE A 48 -13.46 5.06 -5.99
CA ILE A 48 -14.11 5.39 -4.72
C ILE A 48 -14.33 6.89 -4.60
N GLU A 49 -13.33 7.71 -4.94
CA GLU A 49 -13.44 9.17 -4.90
C GLU A 49 -14.48 9.71 -5.90
N ALA A 50 -14.49 9.21 -7.13
CA ALA A 50 -15.50 9.57 -8.12
C ALA A 50 -16.91 9.16 -7.65
N SER A 51 -17.04 7.97 -7.05
CA SER A 51 -18.31 7.49 -6.50
C SER A 51 -18.79 8.32 -5.32
N LEU A 52 -17.88 8.77 -4.44
CA LEU A 52 -18.19 9.66 -3.33
C LEU A 52 -18.70 11.01 -3.83
N ALA A 53 -17.99 11.63 -4.77
CA ALA A 53 -18.39 12.90 -5.36
C ALA A 53 -19.79 12.82 -6.01
N ALA A 54 -20.08 11.72 -6.72
CA ALA A 54 -21.38 11.49 -7.33
C ALA A 54 -22.50 11.34 -6.27
N VAL A 55 -22.26 10.57 -5.20
CA VAL A 55 -23.24 10.39 -4.12
C VAL A 55 -23.46 11.67 -3.32
N GLU A 56 -22.41 12.47 -3.11
CA GLU A 56 -22.54 13.78 -2.45
C GLU A 56 -23.37 14.75 -3.28
N ALA A 57 -23.17 14.77 -4.60
CA ALA A 57 -24.00 15.55 -5.51
C ALA A 57 -25.48 15.09 -5.48
N GLU A 58 -25.72 13.77 -5.45
CA GLU A 58 -27.08 13.21 -5.30
C GLU A 58 -27.74 13.63 -3.99
N ILE A 59 -27.03 13.51 -2.86
CA ILE A 59 -27.53 13.94 -1.54
C ILE A 59 -27.85 15.44 -1.56
N SER A 60 -26.98 16.26 -2.13
CA SER A 60 -27.20 17.71 -2.24
C SER A 60 -28.44 18.03 -3.08
N ALA A 61 -28.65 17.34 -4.20
CA ALA A 61 -29.82 17.53 -5.05
C ALA A 61 -31.12 17.11 -4.34
N LEU A 62 -31.11 15.95 -3.66
CA LEU A 62 -32.26 15.48 -2.87
C LEU A 62 -32.59 16.43 -1.72
N GLN A 63 -31.56 16.96 -1.03
CA GLN A 63 -31.76 17.95 0.01
C GLN A 63 -32.37 19.24 -0.53
N ALA A 64 -31.91 19.70 -1.71
CA ALA A 64 -32.48 20.89 -2.36
C ALA A 64 -33.97 20.69 -2.70
N ILE A 65 -34.35 19.51 -3.22
CA ILE A 65 -35.75 19.16 -3.47
C ILE A 65 -36.56 19.17 -2.18
N LEU A 66 -36.09 18.45 -1.14
CA LEU A 66 -36.77 18.35 0.16
C LEU A 66 -36.98 19.72 0.82
N ASN A 67 -36.07 20.67 0.65
CA ASN A 67 -36.21 22.02 1.19
C ASN A 67 -37.36 22.82 0.52
N THR A 68 -37.80 22.42 -0.67
CA THR A 68 -38.85 23.10 -1.44
C THR A 68 -40.19 22.36 -1.43
N LEU A 69 -40.19 21.07 -1.05
CA LEU A 69 -41.38 20.24 -1.10
C LEU A 69 -42.17 20.33 0.21
N PRO A 70 -43.50 20.54 0.17
CA PRO A 70 -44.32 20.39 1.37
C PRO A 70 -44.37 18.92 1.82
N PRO A 71 -44.68 18.67 3.11
CA PRO A 71 -44.87 17.31 3.62
C PRO A 71 -45.95 16.55 2.82
N GLY A 72 -45.65 15.31 2.47
CA GLY A 72 -46.55 14.44 1.71
C GLY A 72 -45.82 13.23 1.13
N PRO A 73 -46.50 12.37 0.36
CA PRO A 73 -45.92 11.11 -0.14
C PRO A 73 -44.63 11.32 -0.94
N THR A 74 -44.57 12.33 -1.80
CA THR A 74 -43.37 12.65 -2.58
C THR A 74 -42.22 13.18 -1.72
N TYR A 75 -42.51 13.87 -0.61
CA TYR A 75 -41.49 14.29 0.36
C TYR A 75 -40.88 13.06 1.04
N GLU A 76 -41.73 12.15 1.52
CA GLU A 76 -41.30 10.90 2.17
C GLU A 76 -40.47 10.02 1.21
N GLU A 77 -40.87 9.90 -0.06
CA GLU A 77 -40.10 9.18 -1.07
C GLU A 77 -38.69 9.77 -1.27
N ASN A 78 -38.58 11.10 -1.38
CA ASN A 78 -37.29 11.76 -1.53
C ASN A 78 -36.45 11.64 -0.25
N GLN A 79 -37.08 11.63 0.93
CA GLN A 79 -36.40 11.41 2.20
C GLN A 79 -35.81 10.00 2.25
N VAL A 80 -36.57 8.97 1.87
CA VAL A 80 -36.07 7.59 1.78
C VAL A 80 -34.91 7.48 0.79
N ARG A 81 -35.00 8.13 -0.37
CA ARG A 81 -33.90 8.18 -1.34
C ARG A 81 -32.65 8.83 -0.75
N LYS A 82 -32.81 9.93 -0.03
CA LYS A 82 -31.69 10.62 0.63
C LYS A 82 -31.02 9.71 1.67
N THR A 83 -31.80 9.04 2.52
CA THR A 83 -31.26 8.11 3.51
C THR A 83 -30.47 6.95 2.86
N LYS A 84 -30.96 6.43 1.72
CA LYS A 84 -30.22 5.40 0.95
C LYS A 84 -28.90 5.94 0.39
N ALA A 85 -28.89 7.17 -0.12
CA ALA A 85 -27.68 7.81 -0.62
C ALA A 85 -26.67 8.08 0.52
N GLU A 86 -27.13 8.54 1.69
CA GLU A 86 -26.30 8.72 2.89
C GLU A 86 -25.69 7.40 3.36
N TYR A 87 -26.46 6.31 3.35
CA TYR A 87 -25.93 4.97 3.66
C TYR A 87 -24.88 4.52 2.65
N LYS A 88 -25.09 4.77 1.35
CA LYS A 88 -24.10 4.47 0.31
C LYS A 88 -22.81 5.29 0.53
N LYS A 89 -22.92 6.57 0.88
CA LYS A 89 -21.78 7.43 1.23
C LYS A 89 -20.98 6.83 2.39
N PHE A 90 -21.65 6.44 3.47
CA PHE A 90 -21.02 5.81 4.63
C PHE A 90 -20.21 4.55 4.27
N LEU A 91 -20.78 3.66 3.44
CA LEU A 91 -20.06 2.47 2.98
C LEU A 91 -18.83 2.80 2.11
N LEU A 92 -18.93 3.82 1.26
CA LEU A 92 -17.81 4.29 0.44
C LEU A 92 -16.71 4.92 1.29
N GLU A 93 -17.05 5.69 2.33
CA GLU A 93 -16.09 6.26 3.28
C GLU A 93 -15.34 5.17 4.06
N GLN A 94 -16.03 4.11 4.51
CA GLN A 94 -15.36 2.96 5.11
C GLN A 94 -14.39 2.29 4.14
N ARG A 95 -14.80 2.09 2.88
CA ARG A 95 -13.92 1.50 1.86
C ARG A 95 -12.72 2.40 1.55
N ARG A 96 -12.89 3.74 1.58
CA ARG A 96 -11.81 4.71 1.43
C ARG A 96 -10.73 4.56 2.51
N GLY A 97 -11.10 4.17 3.73
CA GLY A 97 -10.13 3.89 4.79
C GLY A 97 -9.19 2.72 4.45
N ASN A 98 -9.72 1.68 3.79
CA ASN A 98 -8.98 0.43 3.52
C ASN A 98 -8.33 0.37 2.12
N TYR A 99 -8.85 1.14 1.17
CA TYR A 99 -8.45 1.10 -0.25
C TYR A 99 -8.24 2.49 -0.86
N GLY A 100 -8.35 3.55 -0.07
CA GLY A 100 -8.16 4.92 -0.51
C GLY A 100 -6.71 5.39 -0.35
N PRO A 101 -6.49 6.72 -0.40
CA PRO A 101 -5.15 7.31 -0.43
C PRO A 101 -4.25 6.90 0.74
N ILE A 102 -4.82 6.68 1.93
CA ILE A 102 -4.07 6.26 3.12
C ILE A 102 -3.41 4.89 2.89
N ALA A 103 -4.19 3.91 2.45
CA ALA A 103 -3.71 2.56 2.19
C ALA A 103 -2.73 2.49 1.01
N LEU A 104 -2.79 3.45 0.09
CA LEU A 104 -1.81 3.60 -0.99
C LEU A 104 -0.47 4.10 -0.43
N VAL A 105 -0.49 5.21 0.31
CA VAL A 105 0.71 5.83 0.89
C VAL A 105 1.40 4.87 1.88
N GLU A 106 0.65 4.10 2.66
CA GLU A 106 1.20 3.07 3.54
C GLU A 106 2.00 2.00 2.75
N LYS A 107 1.47 1.55 1.61
CA LYS A 107 2.18 0.58 0.74
C LYS A 107 3.43 1.19 0.11
N GLU A 108 3.38 2.47 -0.28
CA GLU A 108 4.54 3.18 -0.82
C GLU A 108 5.66 3.27 0.24
N TYR A 109 5.29 3.57 1.49
CA TYR A 109 6.22 3.57 2.60
C TYR A 109 6.85 2.19 2.85
N ASP A 110 6.05 1.12 2.85
CA ASP A 110 6.55 -0.26 2.99
C ASP A 110 7.51 -0.64 1.84
N ILE A 111 7.20 -0.24 0.61
CA ILE A 111 8.08 -0.44 -0.55
C ILE A 111 9.41 0.27 -0.32
N ALA A 112 9.39 1.53 0.12
CA ALA A 112 10.61 2.31 0.37
C ALA A 112 11.50 1.67 1.44
N ILE A 113 10.91 1.14 2.53
CA ILE A 113 11.67 0.39 3.55
C ILE A 113 12.36 -0.83 2.92
N ILE A 114 11.63 -1.61 2.12
CA ILE A 114 12.17 -2.82 1.49
C ILE A 114 13.29 -2.47 0.52
N GLU A 115 13.14 -1.40 -0.27
CA GLU A 115 14.17 -0.92 -1.18
C GLU A 115 15.44 -0.52 -0.44
N GLN A 116 15.31 0.20 0.68
CA GLN A 116 16.46 0.54 1.51
C GLN A 116 17.13 -0.72 2.11
N GLY A 117 16.32 -1.71 2.53
CA GLY A 117 16.83 -3.00 3.01
C GLY A 117 17.58 -3.79 1.94
N ILE A 118 17.13 -3.75 0.69
CA ILE A 118 17.82 -4.36 -0.45
C ILE A 118 19.18 -3.68 -0.68
N VAL A 119 19.22 -2.34 -0.65
CA VAL A 119 20.48 -1.58 -0.81
C VAL A 119 21.50 -1.96 0.27
N GLU A 120 21.06 -2.06 1.53
CA GLU A 120 21.93 -2.47 2.64
C GLU A 120 22.39 -3.93 2.50
N THR A 121 21.49 -4.82 2.07
CA THR A 121 21.84 -6.22 1.81
C THR A 121 22.86 -6.36 0.69
N ASP A 122 22.77 -5.52 -0.35
CA ASP A 122 23.75 -5.48 -1.43
C ASP A 122 25.12 -4.96 -0.96
N ALA A 123 25.15 -3.96 -0.09
CA ALA A 123 26.38 -3.50 0.54
C ALA A 123 27.02 -4.60 1.39
N PHE A 124 26.21 -5.34 2.16
CA PHE A 124 26.68 -6.48 2.96
C PHE A 124 27.23 -7.61 2.09
N ILE A 125 26.54 -7.97 1.01
CA ILE A 125 27.01 -8.97 0.03
C ILE A 125 28.35 -8.54 -0.57
N ALA A 126 28.51 -7.26 -0.91
CA ALA A 126 29.75 -6.73 -1.44
C ALA A 126 30.91 -6.85 -0.44
N GLU A 127 30.72 -6.46 0.82
CA GLU A 127 31.74 -6.61 1.87
C GLU A 127 32.13 -8.08 2.09
N LEU A 128 31.15 -9.00 2.13
CA LEU A 128 31.40 -10.44 2.28
C LEU A 128 32.17 -11.03 1.09
N THR A 129 31.85 -10.58 -0.13
CA THR A 129 32.53 -11.02 -1.35
C THR A 129 33.99 -10.60 -1.33
N VAL A 130 34.27 -9.33 -1.01
CA VAL A 130 35.64 -8.82 -0.84
C VAL A 130 36.39 -9.62 0.23
N ARG A 131 35.75 -9.90 1.38
CA ARG A 131 36.37 -10.68 2.46
C ARG A 131 36.70 -12.11 2.03
N ARG A 132 35.76 -12.80 1.36
CA ARG A 132 35.93 -14.16 0.86
C ARG A 132 37.11 -14.25 -0.10
N ASP A 133 37.22 -13.31 -1.02
CA ASP A 133 38.22 -13.32 -2.08
C ASP A 133 39.63 -12.98 -1.56
N ALA A 134 39.70 -12.25 -0.42
CA ALA A 134 40.95 -11.98 0.30
C ALA A 134 41.45 -13.15 1.17
N LEU A 135 40.65 -14.21 1.36
CA LEU A 135 41.08 -15.38 2.14
C LEU A 135 41.91 -16.36 1.29
N PRO A 136 42.89 -17.05 1.89
CA PRO A 136 43.65 -18.10 1.21
C PRO A 136 42.73 -19.24 0.74
N ILE A 137 43.21 -20.01 -0.26
CA ILE A 137 42.51 -21.18 -0.83
C ILE A 137 42.32 -22.26 0.25
#